data_AF-A0A2C5Y9E8-F1
#
_entry.id   AF-A0A2C5Y9E8-F1
#
_cell.length_a   1.000
_cell.length_b   1.000
_cell.length_c   1.000
_cell.angle_alpha   90.00
_cell.angle_beta   90.00
_cell.angle_gamma   90.00
#
_symmetry.space_group_name_H-M   'P 1'
#
loop_
_entity.id
_entity.type
_entity.pdbx_description
1 polymer ?
#
loop_
_entity_poly.entity_id
_entity_poly.type
_entity_poly.pdbx_seq_one_letter_code
_entity_poly.pdbx_strand_id
1 'polypeptide(L)'
;MAKTKTSPGVPNKGLYSRASYLYQAAGYLASRATLETSQSTSAKTLKNLSRQTLSDMRAVCLKAQIRQSPLLKRDVCKSCHTFLIEGQTCLSVVENKSKDGLKPWADVLVVRCTTCAFTRRYPVSTSRQKRKQLRQKPPPRQ
;
A
#
# COMPACT_ATOMS: atom_id res chain seq x y z
N MET A 1 -11.22 40.52 -24.23
CA MET A 1 -11.80 39.49 -23.33
C MET A 1 -10.78 38.37 -23.13
N ALA A 2 -10.34 38.11 -21.89
CA ALA A 2 -9.38 37.05 -21.61
C ALA A 2 -10.09 35.69 -21.63
N LYS A 3 -9.70 34.79 -22.53
CA LYS A 3 -10.15 33.38 -22.50
C LYS A 3 -9.74 32.78 -21.15
N THR A 4 -10.72 32.36 -20.36
CA THR A 4 -10.52 31.55 -19.16
C THR A 4 -9.72 30.31 -19.53
N LYS A 5 -8.52 30.17 -18.97
CA LYS A 5 -7.68 28.98 -19.18
C LYS A 5 -8.41 27.78 -18.58
N THR A 6 -8.88 26.88 -19.43
CA THR A 6 -9.37 25.57 -19.03
C THR A 6 -8.28 24.89 -18.19
N SER A 7 -8.66 24.28 -17.06
CA SER A 7 -7.71 23.61 -16.17
C SER A 7 -6.79 22.69 -16.98
N PRO A 8 -5.46 22.77 -16.82
CA PRO A 8 -4.55 21.90 -17.55
C PRO A 8 -4.93 20.46 -17.27
N GLY A 9 -5.21 19.70 -18.34
CA GLY A 9 -5.57 18.28 -18.23
C GLY A 9 -4.49 17.49 -17.51
N VAL A 10 -4.88 16.39 -16.85
CA VAL A 10 -3.93 15.53 -16.12
C VAL A 10 -2.82 15.06 -17.08
N PRO A 11 -1.55 15.43 -16.85
CA PRO A 11 -0.46 14.95 -17.68
C PRO A 11 -0.36 13.43 -17.56
N ASN A 12 0.06 12.75 -18.64
CA ASN A 12 0.25 11.30 -18.65
C ASN A 12 -1.02 10.46 -18.40
N LYS A 13 -2.21 10.95 -18.81
CA LYS A 13 -3.51 10.26 -18.63
C LYS A 13 -3.48 8.77 -19.02
N GLY A 14 -2.83 8.42 -20.14
CA GLY A 14 -2.71 7.03 -20.60
C GLY A 14 -1.84 6.14 -19.70
N LEU A 15 -0.83 6.71 -19.03
CA LEU A 15 0.01 5.96 -18.09
C LEU A 15 -0.71 5.76 -16.75
N TYR A 16 -1.47 6.76 -16.31
CA TYR A 16 -2.36 6.61 -15.15
C TYR A 16 -3.45 5.57 -15.41
N SER A 17 -4.11 5.58 -16.58
CA SER A 17 -5.12 4.57 -16.90
C SER A 17 -4.52 3.16 -16.94
N ARG A 18 -3.34 2.99 -17.54
CA ARG A 18 -2.61 1.70 -17.53
C ARG A 18 -2.28 1.23 -16.11
N ALA A 19 -1.74 2.11 -15.27
CA ALA A 19 -1.40 1.74 -13.88
C ALA A 19 -2.65 1.35 -13.07
N SER A 20 -3.74 2.11 -13.21
CA SER A 20 -5.03 1.81 -12.56
C SER A 20 -5.61 0.48 -13.03
N TYR A 21 -5.58 0.20 -14.34
CA TYR A 21 -6.06 -1.05 -14.91
C TYR A 21 -5.27 -2.24 -14.36
N LEU A 22 -3.93 -2.16 -14.36
CA LEU A 22 -3.07 -3.23 -13.83
C LEU A 22 -3.32 -3.50 -12.35
N TYR A 23 -3.56 -2.44 -11.56
CA TYR A 23 -3.92 -2.58 -10.15
C TYR A 23 -5.27 -3.30 -9.95
N GLN A 24 -6.30 -2.88 -10.69
CA GLN A 24 -7.63 -3.50 -10.63
C GLN A 24 -7.61 -4.96 -11.10
N ALA A 25 -6.91 -5.24 -12.20
CA ALA A 25 -6.73 -6.59 -12.72
C ALA A 25 -6.02 -7.50 -11.71
N ALA A 26 -4.96 -7.00 -11.05
CA ALA A 26 -4.27 -7.76 -10.02
C ALA A 26 -5.17 -8.09 -8.82
N GLY A 27 -5.97 -7.13 -8.36
CA GLY A 27 -6.95 -7.35 -7.30
C GLY A 27 -7.98 -8.41 -7.69
N TYR A 28 -8.54 -8.32 -8.89
CA TYR A 28 -9.49 -9.31 -9.41
C TYR A 28 -8.89 -10.73 -9.46
N LEU A 29 -7.68 -10.85 -10.02
CA LEU A 29 -6.97 -12.13 -10.09
C LEU A 29 -6.66 -12.71 -8.71
N ALA A 30 -6.25 -11.86 -7.76
CA ALA A 30 -5.99 -12.26 -6.39
C ALA A 30 -7.27 -12.77 -5.72
N SER A 31 -8.39 -12.05 -5.84
CA SER A 31 -9.68 -12.47 -5.29
C SER A 31 -10.18 -13.76 -5.93
N ARG A 32 -10.07 -13.91 -7.26
CA ARG A 32 -10.42 -15.17 -7.94
C ARG A 32 -9.59 -16.35 -7.44
N ALA A 33 -8.30 -16.15 -7.24
CA ALA A 33 -7.42 -17.19 -6.72
C ALA A 33 -7.73 -17.62 -5.27
N THR A 34 -8.54 -16.84 -4.55
CA THR A 34 -8.96 -17.17 -3.17
C THR A 34 -10.28 -17.92 -3.12
N LEU A 35 -11.12 -17.76 -4.16
CA LEU A 35 -12.35 -18.53 -4.32
C LEU A 35 -12.05 -19.95 -4.82
N GLU A 36 -10.97 -20.11 -5.57
CA GLU A 36 -10.45 -21.42 -5.97
C GLU A 36 -9.87 -22.17 -4.77
N THR A 37 -10.11 -23.49 -4.70
CA THR A 37 -9.52 -24.35 -3.67
C THR A 37 -8.01 -24.21 -3.70
N SER A 38 -7.40 -23.91 -2.55
CA SER A 38 -5.98 -23.52 -2.42
C SER A 38 -4.94 -24.50 -3.00
N GLN A 39 -5.36 -25.72 -3.33
CA GLN A 39 -4.52 -26.77 -3.92
C GLN A 39 -4.62 -26.88 -5.44
N SER A 40 -5.53 -26.15 -6.10
CA SER A 40 -5.66 -26.19 -7.56
C SER A 40 -4.46 -25.52 -8.24
N THR A 41 -3.99 -26.12 -9.34
CA THR A 41 -2.95 -25.53 -10.19
C THR A 41 -3.38 -24.16 -10.72
N SER A 42 -4.68 -24.01 -11.03
CA SER A 42 -5.33 -22.75 -11.43
C SER A 42 -5.12 -21.63 -10.40
N ALA A 43 -5.38 -21.88 -9.10
CA ALA A 43 -5.21 -20.88 -8.04
C ALA A 43 -3.77 -20.36 -7.95
N LYS A 44 -2.78 -21.25 -8.11
CA LYS A 44 -1.35 -20.88 -8.11
C LYS A 44 -1.01 -19.99 -9.30
N THR A 45 -1.51 -20.33 -10.49
CA THR A 45 -1.32 -19.54 -11.71
C THR A 45 -1.92 -18.15 -11.57
N LEU A 46 -3.15 -18.04 -11.05
CA LEU A 46 -3.80 -16.74 -10.81
C LEU A 46 -3.03 -15.87 -9.80
N LYS A 47 -2.48 -16.47 -8.72
CA LYS A 47 -1.61 -15.77 -7.76
C LYS A 47 -0.30 -15.29 -8.39
N ASN A 48 0.30 -16.08 -9.28
CA ASN A 48 1.50 -15.68 -10.02
C ASN A 48 1.19 -14.50 -10.95
N LEU A 49 0.07 -14.56 -11.67
CA LEU A 49 -0.35 -13.51 -12.58
C LEU A 49 -0.68 -12.20 -11.85
N SER A 50 -1.30 -12.27 -10.66
CA SER A 50 -1.56 -11.07 -9.84
C SER A 50 -0.25 -10.40 -9.37
N ARG A 51 0.78 -11.19 -9.03
CA ARG A 51 2.11 -10.65 -8.70
C ARG A 51 2.79 -9.99 -9.89
N GLN A 52 2.75 -10.64 -11.05
CA GLN A 52 3.35 -10.12 -12.27
C GLN A 52 2.71 -8.80 -12.70
N THR A 53 1.37 -8.73 -12.69
CA THR A 53 0.63 -7.51 -13.02
C THR A 53 0.94 -6.34 -12.06
N LEU A 54 1.16 -6.60 -10.76
CA LEU A 54 1.60 -5.57 -9.81
C LEU A 54 3.06 -5.16 -9.99
N SER A 55 3.94 -6.09 -10.38
CA SER A 55 5.31 -5.78 -10.77
C SER A 55 5.34 -4.86 -12.00
N ASP A 56 4.52 -5.16 -13.01
CA ASP A 56 4.37 -4.35 -14.21
C ASP A 56 3.81 -2.96 -13.89
N MET A 57 2.80 -2.88 -13.02
CA MET A 57 2.25 -1.61 -12.54
C MET A 57 3.34 -0.75 -11.87
N ARG A 58 4.19 -1.36 -11.03
CA ARG A 58 5.32 -0.68 -10.40
C ARG A 58 6.35 -0.22 -11.43
N ALA A 59 6.67 -1.03 -12.44
CA ALA A 59 7.58 -0.68 -13.51
C ALA A 59 7.06 0.52 -14.33
N VAL A 60 5.77 0.52 -14.67
CA VAL A 60 5.09 1.64 -15.35
C VAL A 60 5.18 2.90 -14.50
N CYS A 61 4.84 2.83 -13.20
CA CYS A 61 4.92 3.99 -12.32
C CYS A 61 6.35 4.53 -12.18
N LEU A 62 7.35 3.65 -12.08
CA LEU A 62 8.75 4.05 -11.92
C LEU A 62 9.28 4.71 -13.21
N LYS A 63 9.00 4.13 -14.37
CA LYS A 63 9.38 4.69 -15.67
C LYS A 63 8.71 6.03 -15.94
N ALA A 64 7.46 6.18 -15.52
CA ALA A 64 6.68 7.41 -15.67
C ALA A 64 6.93 8.44 -14.54
N GLN A 65 7.78 8.12 -13.56
CA GLN A 65 7.98 8.92 -12.33
C GLN A 65 6.68 9.27 -11.60
N ILE A 66 5.66 8.41 -11.70
CA ILE A 66 4.36 8.59 -11.05
C ILE A 66 4.47 8.20 -9.58
N ARG A 67 4.11 9.14 -8.68
CA ARG A 67 4.04 8.88 -7.25
C ARG A 67 2.74 8.13 -6.91
N GLN A 68 2.87 6.87 -6.52
CA GLN A 68 1.75 6.08 -6.03
C GLN A 68 1.25 6.58 -4.67
N SER A 69 -0.07 6.54 -4.48
CA SER A 69 -0.71 6.91 -3.22
C SER A 69 -0.28 5.98 -2.07
N PRO A 70 -0.25 6.47 -0.82
CA PRO A 70 0.09 5.62 0.33
C PRO A 70 -0.86 4.45 0.53
N LEU A 71 -2.15 4.62 0.20
CA LEU A 71 -3.17 3.56 0.32
C LEU A 71 -2.86 2.41 -0.63
N LEU A 72 -2.62 2.70 -1.90
CA LEU A 72 -2.28 1.68 -2.90
C LEU A 72 -1.00 0.91 -2.53
N LYS A 73 -0.02 1.59 -1.93
CA LYS A 73 1.21 0.96 -1.43
C LYS A 73 1.01 0.12 -0.17
N ARG A 74 -0.06 0.30 0.60
CA ARG A 74 -0.40 -0.53 1.78
C ARG A 74 -0.95 -1.87 1.35
N ASP A 75 -1.67 -1.90 0.24
CA ASP A 75 -2.35 -3.09 -0.29
C ASP A 75 -1.42 -3.99 -1.13
N VAL A 76 -0.15 -3.61 -1.30
CA VAL A 76 0.82 -4.33 -2.14
C VAL A 76 2.10 -4.65 -1.37
N CYS A 77 2.55 -5.90 -1.41
CA CYS A 77 3.81 -6.31 -0.80
C CYS A 77 5.02 -5.59 -1.46
N LYS A 78 5.96 -5.10 -0.64
CA LYS A 78 7.16 -4.40 -1.13
C LYS A 78 8.14 -5.34 -1.83
N SER A 79 8.23 -6.57 -1.32
CA SER A 79 9.22 -7.57 -1.72
C SER A 79 8.74 -8.39 -2.92
N CYS A 80 7.61 -9.09 -2.78
CA CYS A 80 7.15 -10.06 -3.80
C CYS A 80 5.94 -9.59 -4.62
N HIS A 81 5.51 -8.34 -4.46
CA HIS A 81 4.37 -7.77 -5.20
C HIS A 81 3.04 -8.52 -5.05
N THR A 82 2.87 -9.32 -3.99
CA THR A 82 1.57 -9.95 -3.69
C THR A 82 0.56 -8.88 -3.24
N PHE A 83 -0.66 -8.93 -3.78
CA PHE A 83 -1.80 -8.13 -3.30
C PHE A 83 -2.18 -8.60 -1.90
N LEU A 84 -2.20 -7.70 -0.92
CA LEU A 84 -2.41 -7.98 0.49
C LEU A 84 -3.91 -7.90 0.80
N ILE A 85 -4.54 -9.07 0.95
CA ILE A 85 -5.93 -9.28 1.33
C ILE A 85 -5.92 -9.88 2.73
N GLU A 86 -6.57 -9.19 3.67
CA GLU A 86 -6.63 -9.59 5.07
C GLU A 86 -7.23 -10.98 5.23
N GLY A 87 -6.58 -11.83 6.02
CA GLY A 87 -7.00 -13.21 6.27
C GLY A 87 -6.69 -14.20 5.15
N GLN A 88 -6.17 -13.75 4.00
CA GLN A 88 -5.86 -14.62 2.86
C GLN A 88 -4.37 -14.57 2.48
N THR A 89 -3.88 -13.41 2.07
CA THR A 89 -2.49 -13.22 1.62
C THR A 89 -1.67 -12.36 2.59
N CYS A 90 -2.32 -11.73 3.56
CA CYS A 90 -1.68 -11.05 4.66
C CYS A 90 -2.36 -11.33 6.00
N LEU A 91 -1.55 -11.18 7.05
CA LEU A 91 -1.98 -11.19 8.44
C LEU A 91 -1.69 -9.82 9.01
N SER A 92 -2.72 -9.14 9.50
CA SER A 92 -2.60 -7.90 10.26
C SER A 92 -2.75 -8.18 11.74
N VAL A 93 -1.79 -7.71 12.54
CA VAL A 93 -1.83 -7.80 14.00
C VAL A 93 -1.37 -6.46 14.57
N VAL A 94 -2.01 -5.99 15.64
CA VAL A 94 -1.54 -4.83 16.39
C VAL A 94 -0.55 -5.32 17.44
N GLU A 95 0.71 -4.89 17.32
CA GLU A 95 1.76 -5.18 18.29
C GLU A 95 2.05 -3.93 19.13
N ASN A 96 2.16 -4.10 20.45
CA ASN A 96 2.68 -3.07 21.36
C ASN A 96 3.95 -3.59 22.06
N LYS A 97 5.10 -3.05 21.67
CA LYS A 97 6.41 -3.45 22.21
C LYS A 97 6.87 -2.59 23.39
N SER A 98 6.00 -1.77 23.97
CA SER A 98 6.30 -1.08 25.21
C SER A 98 6.34 -2.05 26.39
N LYS A 99 6.97 -1.65 27.51
CA LYS A 99 6.96 -2.45 28.74
C LYS A 99 5.51 -2.80 29.11
N ASP A 100 5.19 -4.10 29.12
CA ASP A 100 3.88 -4.69 29.40
C ASP A 100 2.69 -4.12 28.60
N GLY A 101 2.95 -3.50 27.44
CA GLY A 101 1.90 -2.85 26.65
C GLY A 101 1.33 -1.58 27.30
N LEU A 102 1.98 -1.03 28.33
CA LEU A 102 1.47 0.07 29.14
C LEU A 102 1.33 1.41 28.38
N LYS A 103 2.02 1.58 27.26
CA LYS A 103 1.98 2.83 26.48
C LYS A 103 0.98 2.69 25.32
N PRO A 104 -0.24 3.23 25.41
CA PRO A 104 -1.24 3.06 24.36
C PRO A 104 -0.83 3.72 23.03
N TRP A 105 -0.04 4.81 23.06
CA TRP A 105 0.48 5.45 21.84
C TRP A 105 1.57 4.65 21.11
N ALA A 106 2.01 3.51 21.67
CA ALA A 106 3.04 2.65 21.09
C ALA A 106 2.45 1.50 20.26
N ASP A 107 1.15 1.48 20.01
CA ASP A 107 0.49 0.48 19.16
C ASP A 107 0.89 0.64 17.70
N VAL A 108 1.37 -0.46 17.12
CA VAL A 108 1.81 -0.54 15.73
C VAL A 108 1.07 -1.67 15.02
N LEU A 109 0.34 -1.32 13.97
CA LEU A 109 -0.24 -2.28 13.04
C LEU A 109 0.87 -2.90 12.20
N VAL A 110 1.09 -4.19 12.39
CA VAL A 110 2.04 -5.01 11.67
C VAL A 110 1.28 -5.83 10.64
N VAL A 111 1.52 -5.52 9.36
CA VAL A 111 0.96 -6.27 8.23
C VAL A 111 2.05 -7.19 7.68
N ARG A 112 1.87 -8.51 7.85
CA ARG A 112 2.79 -9.55 7.41
C ARG A 112 2.25 -10.24 6.15
N CYS A 113 3.06 -10.31 5.11
CA CYS A 113 2.74 -11.11 3.92
C CYS A 113 2.90 -12.60 4.22
N THR A 114 1.90 -13.43 3.88
CA THR A 114 1.98 -14.88 4.07
C THR A 114 2.87 -15.57 3.03
N THR A 115 3.03 -14.97 1.85
CA THR A 115 3.84 -15.53 0.76
C THR A 115 5.36 -15.41 1.00
N CYS A 116 5.85 -14.24 1.43
CA CYS A 116 7.30 -14.00 1.60
C CYS A 116 7.72 -13.54 3.00
N ALA A 117 6.79 -13.56 3.97
CA ALA A 117 7.00 -13.11 5.36
C ALA A 117 7.40 -11.63 5.55
N PHE A 118 7.51 -10.82 4.48
CA PHE A 118 7.83 -9.40 4.60
C PHE A 118 6.78 -8.67 5.44
N THR A 119 7.24 -7.85 6.37
CA THR A 119 6.40 -7.13 7.34
C THR A 119 6.46 -5.63 7.13
N ARG A 120 5.30 -4.99 7.10
CA ARG A 120 5.16 -3.53 7.12
C ARG A 120 4.56 -3.08 8.44
N ARG A 121 5.02 -1.95 8.94
CA ARG A 121 4.64 -1.43 10.25
C ARG A 121 4.02 -0.04 10.10
N TYR A 122 2.85 0.15 10.69
CA TYR A 122 2.11 1.40 10.66
C TYR A 122 1.75 1.83 12.08
N PRO A 123 2.24 2.98 12.56
CA PRO A 123 1.76 3.53 13.82
C PRO A 123 0.26 3.82 13.75
N VAL A 124 -0.52 3.37 14.74
CA VAL A 124 -2.00 3.51 14.74
C VAL A 124 -2.45 4.59 15.71
N SER A 125 -1.98 4.54 16.95
CA SER A 125 -2.48 5.36 18.06
C SER A 125 -1.66 6.63 18.32
N THR A 126 -0.51 6.77 17.68
CA THR A 126 0.32 7.98 17.84
C THR A 126 -0.20 9.13 16.98
N SER A 127 -0.31 10.30 17.61
CA SER A 127 -0.69 11.52 16.90
C SER A 127 0.34 11.86 15.82
N ARG A 128 -0.13 12.28 14.65
CA ARG A 128 0.76 12.62 13.55
C ARG A 128 1.56 13.86 13.92
N GLN A 129 2.89 13.73 13.91
CA GLN A 129 3.78 14.86 14.20
C GLN A 129 3.49 16.03 13.25
N LYS A 130 3.21 17.20 13.82
CA LYS A 130 2.95 18.42 13.04
C LYS A 130 4.16 18.76 12.17
N ARG A 131 3.93 19.42 11.03
CA ARG A 131 5.00 19.98 10.18
C ARG A 131 5.83 20.98 11.00
N LYS A 132 7.14 21.09 10.75
CA LYS A 132 8.07 21.96 11.52
C LYS A 132 7.53 23.38 11.71
N GLN A 133 6.92 23.94 10.66
CA GLN A 133 6.32 25.28 10.64
C GLN A 133 5.13 25.46 11.60
N LEU A 134 4.45 24.37 11.94
CA LEU A 134 3.27 24.34 12.81
C LEU A 134 3.60 23.86 14.24
N ARG A 135 4.88 23.60 14.55
CA ARG A 135 5.31 23.21 15.90
C ARG A 135 5.56 24.49 16.71
N GLN A 136 4.94 24.60 17.87
CA GLN A 136 5.28 25.64 18.84
C GLN A 136 6.72 25.43 19.31
N LYS A 137 7.50 26.52 19.48
CA LYS A 137 8.84 26.42 20.08
C LYS A 137 8.68 25.88 21.52
N PRO A 138 9.51 24.93 21.95
CA PRO A 138 9.51 24.52 23.34
C PRO A 138 9.85 25.73 24.22
N PRO A 139 9.29 25.82 25.44
CA PRO A 139 9.64 26.88 26.37
C PRO A 139 11.15 26.83 26.67
N PRO A 140 11.81 27.98 26.95
CA PRO A 140 13.19 27.99 27.37
C PRO A 140 13.35 27.13 28.64
N ARG A 141 14.43 26.35 28.70
CA ARG A 141 14.80 25.61 29.91
C ARG A 141 15.33 26.63 30.93
N GLN A 142 14.75 26.63 32.13
CA GLN A 142 15.29 27.34 33.30
C GLN A 142 16.48 26.59 33.87
#